data_AF-A0A4Q5QIV9-F1
#
_entry.id   AF-A0A4Q5QIV9-F1
#
_cell.length_a   1.000
_cell.length_b   1.000
_cell.length_c   1.000
_cell.angle_alpha   90.00
_cell.angle_beta   90.00
_cell.angle_gamma   90.00
#
_symmetry.space_group_name_H-M   'P 1'
#
loop_
_entity.id
_entity.type
_entity.pdbx_description
1 polymer ?
#
loop_
_entity_poly.entity_id
_entity_poly.type
_entity_poly.pdbx_seq_one_letter_code
_entity_poly.pdbx_strand_id
1 'polypeptide(L)'
;ERKWKSGDVVTVALPMHTTAEYLPDHSPWVSFVHGPVVLAAATDTTDLPGLRAGGARMGHVANGPLYPIDDAPVLVSRAPADLTAGIRPVPGCCEDKMWLYVARS
;
A
#
# COMPACT_ATOMS: atom_id res chain seq x y z
N GLU A 1 11.80 25.84 25.02
CA GLU A 1 11.83 26.85 23.94
C GLU A 1 13.26 27.38 23.81
N ARG A 2 13.82 27.50 22.59
CA ARG A 2 15.22 27.91 22.36
C ARG A 2 15.25 29.16 21.47
N LYS A 3 16.15 30.11 21.76
CA LYS A 3 16.44 31.25 20.89
C LYS A 3 17.45 30.83 19.82
N TRP A 4 17.01 30.77 18.57
CA TRP A 4 17.85 30.44 17.41
C TRP A 4 18.74 31.62 17.01
N LYS A 5 19.92 31.32 16.45
CA LYS A 5 20.84 32.30 15.88
C LYS A 5 21.22 31.92 14.45
N SER A 6 21.72 32.90 13.69
CA SER A 6 22.21 32.65 12.34
C SER A 6 23.28 31.55 12.33
N GLY A 7 23.09 30.56 11.46
CA GLY A 7 23.98 29.40 11.32
C GLY A 7 23.58 28.18 12.16
N ASP A 8 22.53 28.24 12.98
CA ASP A 8 22.00 27.05 13.64
C ASP A 8 21.37 26.09 12.60
N VAL A 9 21.67 24.79 12.72
CA VAL A 9 21.13 23.71 11.88
C VAL A 9 20.47 22.68 12.77
N VAL A 10 19.28 22.22 12.37
CA VAL A 10 18.59 21.09 13.01
C VAL A 10 18.49 19.97 11.99
N THR A 11 19.00 18.80 12.37
CA THR A 11 18.86 17.58 11.57
C THR A 11 17.87 16.67 12.28
N VAL A 12 16.89 16.15 11.53
CA VAL A 12 15.93 15.16 12.02
C VAL A 12 16.08 13.91 11.18
N ALA A 13 16.19 12.76 11.83
CA ALA A 13 16.16 11.45 11.19
C ALA A 13 14.87 10.74 11.58
N LEU A 14 14.15 10.21 10.60
CA LEU A 14 12.92 9.43 10.78
C LEU A 14 13.10 8.07 10.11
N PRO A 15 13.60 7.06 10.83
CA PRO A 15 13.77 5.71 10.28
C PRO A 15 12.43 5.11 9.88
N MET A 16 12.35 4.59 8.65
CA MET A 16 11.15 3.92 8.15
C MET A 16 11.22 2.42 8.40
N HIS A 17 10.09 1.83 8.81
CA HIS A 17 9.93 0.41 9.07
C HIS A 17 8.70 -0.12 8.34
N THR A 18 8.77 -1.36 7.86
CA THR A 18 7.62 -2.03 7.23
C THR A 18 6.82 -2.80 8.26
N THR A 19 5.53 -2.52 8.34
CA THR A 19 4.56 -3.18 9.22
C THR A 19 3.43 -3.81 8.41
N ALA A 20 2.79 -4.82 9.00
CA ALA A 20 1.55 -5.41 8.52
C ALA A 20 0.41 -4.97 9.45
N GLU A 21 -0.63 -4.37 8.88
CA GLU A 21 -1.80 -3.86 9.61
C GLU A 21 -3.04 -4.62 9.18
N TYR A 22 -3.70 -5.26 10.14
CA TYR A 22 -4.92 -6.02 9.90
C TYR A 22 -6.14 -5.11 9.98
N LEU A 23 -7.23 -5.50 9.28
CA LEU A 23 -8.49 -4.81 9.46
C LEU A 23 -8.99 -4.90 10.91
N PRO A 24 -9.60 -3.82 11.42
CA PRO A 24 -10.05 -3.75 12.81
C PRO A 24 -11.24 -4.68 13.12
N ASP A 25 -11.89 -5.23 12.10
CA ASP A 25 -13.00 -6.17 12.22
C ASP A 25 -12.54 -7.64 12.39
N HIS A 26 -11.22 -7.87 12.52
CA HIS A 26 -10.57 -9.18 12.64
C HIS A 26 -10.75 -10.10 11.43
N SER A 27 -11.24 -9.59 10.31
CA SER A 27 -11.22 -10.33 9.06
C SER A 27 -9.77 -10.52 8.60
N PRO A 28 -9.46 -11.58 7.83
CA PRO A 28 -8.07 -11.96 7.52
C PRO A 28 -7.40 -11.06 6.48
N TRP A 29 -7.82 -9.80 6.34
CA TRP A 29 -7.26 -8.82 5.41
C TRP A 29 -6.12 -8.06 6.06
N VAL A 30 -5.09 -7.77 5.26
CA VAL A 30 -3.87 -7.11 5.72
C VAL A 30 -3.42 -6.05 4.72
N SER A 31 -2.94 -4.92 5.22
CA SER A 31 -2.26 -3.87 4.48
C SER A 31 -0.81 -3.76 4.94
N PHE A 32 0.09 -3.32 4.06
CA PHE A 32 1.48 -3.09 4.41
C PHE A 32 1.80 -1.60 4.40
N VAL A 33 2.53 -1.14 5.41
CA VAL A 33 2.87 0.26 5.58
C VAL A 33 4.38 0.38 5.81
N HIS A 34 5.05 1.30 5.10
CA HIS A 34 6.45 1.65 5.32
C HIS A 34 6.53 3.07 5.88
N GLY A 35 6.77 3.22 7.19
CA GLY A 35 6.66 4.53 7.85
C GLY A 35 5.22 5.08 7.73
N PRO A 36 5.01 6.31 7.20
CA PRO A 36 3.67 6.86 6.96
C PRO A 36 3.07 6.50 5.58
N VAL A 37 3.69 5.60 4.81
CA VAL A 37 3.29 5.30 3.41
C VAL A 37 2.67 3.92 3.31
N VAL A 38 1.42 3.83 2.83
CA VAL A 38 0.73 2.56 2.54
C VAL A 38 1.21 2.02 1.19
N LEU A 39 1.46 0.71 1.12
CA LEU A 39 1.95 0.02 -0.06
C LEU A 39 0.78 -0.62 -0.83
N ALA A 40 0.86 -0.60 -2.16
CA ALA A 40 -0.14 -1.22 -3.04
C ALA A 40 0.52 -1.90 -4.24
N ALA A 41 -0.06 -3.02 -4.66
CA ALA A 41 0.35 -3.81 -5.82
C ALA A 41 -0.57 -3.53 -7.01
N ALA A 42 -0.01 -3.21 -8.19
CA ALA A 42 -0.78 -2.89 -9.39
C ALA A 42 -1.26 -4.16 -10.13
N THR A 43 -2.39 -4.77 -9.76
CA THR A 43 -2.77 -6.10 -10.25
C THR A 43 -3.03 -6.21 -11.76
N ASP A 44 -3.48 -5.13 -12.42
CA ASP A 44 -3.70 -5.08 -13.87
C ASP A 44 -3.75 -3.62 -14.37
N THR A 45 -3.78 -3.44 -15.69
CA THR A 45 -4.01 -2.18 -16.40
C THR A 45 -5.10 -2.28 -17.48
N THR A 46 -5.70 -3.47 -17.66
CA THR A 46 -6.78 -3.71 -18.62
C THR A 46 -8.16 -3.41 -18.03
N ASP A 47 -9.19 -3.31 -18.89
CA ASP A 47 -10.59 -3.15 -18.50
C ASP A 47 -10.86 -2.04 -17.46
N LEU A 48 -10.26 -0.87 -17.66
CA LEU A 48 -10.45 0.34 -16.86
C LEU A 48 -11.42 1.36 -17.52
N PRO A 49 -12.65 0.98 -17.93
CA PRO A 49 -13.58 1.92 -18.55
C PRO A 49 -13.96 3.01 -17.55
N GLY A 50 -13.94 4.27 -18.00
CA GLY A 50 -14.25 5.40 -17.13
C GLY A 50 -13.17 5.74 -16.12
N LEU A 51 -11.93 5.23 -16.27
CA LEU A 51 -10.77 5.64 -15.46
C LEU A 51 -10.63 7.17 -15.39
N ARG A 52 -10.96 7.86 -16.49
CA ARG A 52 -11.19 9.30 -16.51
C ARG A 52 -12.69 9.56 -16.56
N ALA A 53 -13.23 10.11 -15.48
CA ALA A 53 -14.63 10.44 -15.36
C ALA A 53 -15.06 11.54 -16.34
N GLY A 54 -16.29 11.43 -16.87
CA GLY A 54 -16.98 12.49 -17.60
C GLY A 54 -18.02 13.23 -16.75
N GLY A 55 -18.85 14.08 -17.37
CA GLY A 55 -19.90 14.84 -16.68
C GLY A 55 -21.21 14.08 -16.41
N ALA A 56 -21.26 12.77 -16.68
CA ALA A 56 -22.46 11.97 -16.50
C ALA A 56 -22.76 11.71 -15.01
N ARG A 57 -24.04 11.50 -14.68
CA ARG A 57 -24.42 10.93 -13.37
C ARG A 57 -23.75 9.57 -13.22
N MET A 58 -23.20 9.30 -12.03
CA MET A 58 -22.41 8.08 -11.72
C MET A 58 -21.06 7.95 -12.45
N GLY A 59 -20.55 9.02 -13.09
CA GLY A 59 -19.25 9.01 -13.77
C GLY A 59 -18.03 8.80 -12.86
N HIS A 60 -18.18 8.94 -11.53
CA HIS A 60 -17.13 8.68 -10.53
C HIS A 60 -17.06 7.21 -10.08
N VAL A 61 -18.00 6.37 -10.52
CA VAL A 61 -18.01 4.94 -10.16
C VAL A 61 -17.15 4.18 -11.16
N ALA A 62 -16.28 3.32 -10.64
CA ALA A 62 -15.54 2.36 -11.43
C ALA A 62 -16.49 1.25 -11.92
N ASN A 63 -17.17 1.48 -13.03
CA ASN A 63 -18.18 0.57 -13.61
C ASN A 63 -17.56 -0.52 -14.51
N GLY A 64 -16.26 -0.79 -14.38
CA GLY A 64 -15.59 -1.90 -15.06
C GLY A 64 -16.09 -3.26 -14.57
N PRO A 65 -15.67 -4.35 -15.23
CA PRO A 65 -16.00 -5.69 -14.77
C PRO A 65 -15.48 -5.92 -13.35
N LEU A 66 -16.27 -6.64 -12.53
CA LEU A 66 -15.80 -7.16 -11.25
C LEU A 66 -15.06 -8.48 -11.51
N TYR A 67 -13.86 -8.61 -10.94
CA TYR A 67 -13.09 -9.84 -11.00
C TYR A 67 -13.39 -10.71 -9.77
N PRO A 68 -13.46 -12.04 -9.94
CA PRO A 68 -13.52 -12.97 -8.82
C PRO A 68 -12.32 -12.79 -7.87
N ILE A 69 -12.57 -12.87 -6.56
CA ILE A 69 -11.50 -12.75 -5.56
C ILE A 69 -10.47 -13.89 -5.66
N ASP A 70 -10.88 -15.05 -6.18
CA ASP A 70 -10.00 -16.22 -6.35
C ASP A 70 -8.99 -16.05 -7.49
N ASP A 71 -9.21 -15.06 -8.38
CA ASP A 71 -8.24 -14.66 -9.42
C ASP A 71 -7.23 -13.64 -8.87
N ALA A 72 -7.51 -13.01 -7.72
CA ALA A 72 -6.59 -12.09 -7.09
C ALA A 72 -5.47 -12.87 -6.38
N PRO A 73 -4.22 -12.38 -6.37
CA PRO A 73 -3.17 -13.11 -5.69
C PRO A 73 -3.35 -13.04 -4.17
N VAL A 74 -3.08 -14.15 -3.48
CA VAL A 74 -3.33 -14.33 -2.05
C VAL A 74 -2.02 -14.56 -1.30
N LEU A 75 -1.89 -13.94 -0.12
CA LEU A 75 -0.79 -14.25 0.80
C LEU A 75 -1.13 -15.42 1.70
N VAL A 76 -0.27 -16.45 1.65
CA VAL A 76 -0.34 -17.61 2.54
C VAL A 76 0.76 -17.48 3.58
N SER A 77 0.38 -17.52 4.86
CA SER A 77 1.31 -17.41 5.98
C SER A 77 0.88 -18.28 7.15
N ARG A 78 1.86 -18.71 7.96
CA ARG A 78 1.63 -19.43 9.22
C ARG A 78 1.59 -18.47 10.42
N ALA A 79 2.26 -17.32 10.34
CA ALA A 79 2.25 -16.31 11.38
C ALA A 79 2.36 -14.87 10.80
N PRO A 80 1.82 -13.84 11.48
CA PRO A 80 1.88 -12.46 11.01
C PRO A 80 3.30 -11.94 10.71
N ALA A 81 4.28 -12.34 11.53
CA ALA A 81 5.68 -11.92 11.36
C ALA A 81 6.30 -12.41 10.04
N ASP A 82 5.78 -13.49 9.45
CA ASP A 82 6.30 -14.04 8.19
C ASP A 82 5.96 -13.14 7.00
N LEU A 83 4.87 -12.34 7.09
CA LEU A 83 4.37 -11.53 5.99
C LEU A 83 5.30 -10.35 5.66
N THR A 84 5.81 -9.65 6.68
CA THR A 84 6.69 -8.49 6.45
C THR A 84 8.09 -8.91 6.00
N ALA A 85 8.56 -10.10 6.38
CA ALA A 85 9.86 -10.65 5.95
C ALA A 85 9.93 -10.91 4.43
N GLY A 86 8.77 -11.11 3.79
CA GLY A 86 8.64 -11.25 2.34
C GLY A 86 8.78 -9.93 1.57
N ILE A 87 8.66 -8.77 2.24
CA ILE A 87 8.74 -7.45 1.60
C ILE A 87 10.15 -6.92 1.71
N ARG A 88 10.78 -6.66 0.56
CA ARG A 88 12.15 -6.13 0.50
C ARG A 88 12.18 -4.87 -0.36
N PRO A 89 12.82 -3.78 0.12
CA PRO A 89 13.04 -2.60 -0.69
C PRO A 89 13.85 -2.93 -1.94
N VAL A 90 13.46 -2.38 -3.08
CA VAL A 90 14.23 -2.46 -4.32
C VAL A 90 15.23 -1.29 -4.34
N PRO A 91 16.54 -1.56 -4.50
CA PRO A 91 17.56 -0.51 -4.55
C PRO A 91 17.26 0.51 -5.66
N GLY A 92 17.36 1.80 -5.33
CA GLY A 92 17.17 2.90 -6.29
C GLY A 92 15.71 3.28 -6.58
N CYS A 93 14.74 2.69 -5.87
CA CYS A 93 13.33 2.91 -6.12
C CYS A 93 12.70 3.80 -5.02
N CYS A 94 12.24 5.00 -5.40
CA CYS A 94 11.34 5.85 -4.60
C CYS A 94 9.90 5.87 -5.16
N GLU A 95 9.68 5.42 -6.39
CA GLU A 95 8.36 5.21 -6.98
C GLU A 95 8.46 4.08 -8.02
N ASP A 96 7.36 3.33 -8.15
CA ASP A 96 7.09 2.25 -9.10
C ASP A 96 7.62 0.84 -8.77
N LYS A 97 6.67 0.04 -8.26
CA LYS A 97 6.62 -1.43 -8.18
C LYS A 97 7.13 -2.03 -6.87
N MET A 98 6.38 -1.77 -5.79
CA MET A 98 6.29 -2.70 -4.67
C MET A 98 5.03 -3.55 -4.85
N TRP A 99 5.19 -4.87 -4.94
CA TRP A 99 4.07 -5.81 -5.03
C TRP A 99 3.90 -6.51 -3.69
N LEU A 100 2.78 -6.30 -2.96
CA LEU A 100 2.27 -7.33 -2.04
C LEU A 100 0.77 -7.16 -1.69
N TYR A 101 0.15 -8.30 -1.36
CA TYR A 101 -1.26 -8.67 -1.54
C TYR A 101 -2.09 -8.80 -0.25
N VAL A 102 -3.37 -9.08 -0.42
CA VAL A 102 -4.35 -9.42 0.63
C VAL A 102 -4.19 -10.88 1.06
N ALA A 103 -4.32 -11.15 2.36
CA ALA A 103 -4.35 -12.49 2.93
C ALA A 103 -5.78 -13.05 3.03
N ARG A 104 -5.92 -14.37 2.96
CA ARG A 104 -7.04 -15.12 3.54
C ARG A 104 -6.43 -16.31 4.27
N SER A 105 -6.74 -16.45 5.55
CA SER A 105 -6.48 -17.66 6.37
C SER A 105 -7.60 -18.67 6.18
#